data_AF-A0A538BZG5-F1
#
_entry.id   AF-A0A538BZG5-F1
#
_cell.length_a   1.000
_cell.length_b   1.000
_cell.length_c   1.000
_cell.angle_alpha   90.00
_cell.angle_beta   90.00
_cell.angle_gamma   90.00
#
_symmetry.space_group_name_H-M   'P 1'
#
loop_
_entity.id
_entity.type
_entity.pdbx_description
1 polymer ?
#
loop_
_entity_poly.entity_id
_entity_poly.type
_entity_poly.pdbx_seq_one_letter_code
_entity_poly.pdbx_strand_id
1 'polypeptide(L)'
;AILIGIASGVVLVIAVIGAQASLRRPRRRADLDIPPGMKPGPSDPDLETSILVKLLFWGTVFVVAMALSVAAVFVTEPETNKNDTAQLLQQSILRGHLTTLPGTEENQLGFNCVRCHGPGLHGGQNFYNGNFVAVPNLQIVCNHLTLDQVVQTIAQGRAGTDMPSWSVQFSGAMDDQQIEDVVNYLLSIQKVPKADNKCLPGGAASPSPSASASASPSPSPSSSP
;
A
#
# COMPACT_ATOMS: atom_id res chain seq x y z
N ALA A 1 -19.76 -10.01 -13.57
CA ALA A 1 -20.67 -10.67 -14.54
C ALA A 1 -19.99 -10.97 -15.89
N ILE A 2 -19.37 -9.99 -16.56
CA ILE A 2 -18.73 -10.17 -17.87
C ILE A 2 -17.57 -11.18 -17.85
N LEU A 3 -16.70 -11.12 -16.83
CA LEU A 3 -15.58 -12.06 -16.68
C LEU A 3 -16.02 -13.52 -16.47
N ILE A 4 -17.16 -13.75 -15.81
CA ILE A 4 -17.73 -15.08 -15.59
C ILE A 4 -18.35 -15.63 -16.89
N GLY A 5 -18.93 -14.76 -17.72
CA GLY A 5 -19.43 -15.11 -19.05
C GLY A 5 -18.33 -15.49 -20.03
N ILE A 6 -17.19 -14.78 -20.02
CA ILE A 6 -16.05 -15.09 -20.87
C ILE A 6 -15.38 -16.41 -20.42
N ALA A 7 -15.20 -16.61 -19.12
CA ALA A 7 -14.62 -17.84 -18.58
C ALA A 7 -15.46 -19.08 -18.91
N SER A 8 -16.78 -19.00 -18.78
CA SER A 8 -17.69 -20.10 -19.12
C SER A 8 -17.74 -20.41 -20.62
N GLY A 9 -17.68 -19.37 -21.47
CA GLY A 9 -17.58 -19.53 -22.92
C GLY A 9 -16.28 -20.24 -23.36
N VAL A 10 -15.15 -19.86 -22.77
CA VAL A 10 -13.84 -20.49 -23.05
C VAL A 10 -13.83 -21.96 -22.61
N VAL A 11 -14.39 -22.28 -21.44
CA VAL A 11 -14.49 -23.67 -20.95
C VAL A 11 -15.35 -24.54 -21.88
N LEU A 12 -16.48 -24.01 -22.37
CA LEU A 12 -17.35 -24.72 -23.32
C LEU A 12 -16.66 -25.00 -24.65
N VAL A 13 -15.93 -24.02 -25.19
CA VAL A 13 -15.17 -24.19 -26.44
C VAL A 13 -14.06 -25.24 -26.27
N ILE A 14 -13.32 -25.19 -25.16
CA ILE A 14 -12.29 -26.20 -24.84
C ILE A 14 -12.90 -27.58 -24.67
N ALA A 15 -14.07 -27.70 -24.03
CA ALA A 15 -14.77 -28.97 -23.85
C ALA A 15 -15.24 -29.56 -25.19
N VAL A 16 -15.77 -28.73 -26.10
CA VAL A 16 -16.23 -29.16 -27.43
C VAL A 16 -15.04 -29.58 -28.31
N ILE A 17 -13.96 -28.81 -28.30
CA ILE A 17 -12.73 -29.16 -29.03
C ILE A 17 -12.12 -30.45 -28.45
N GLY A 18 -12.09 -30.60 -27.13
CA GLY A 18 -11.63 -31.80 -26.44
C GLY A 18 -12.49 -33.03 -26.77
N ALA A 19 -13.81 -32.88 -26.82
CA ALA A 19 -14.73 -33.93 -27.22
C ALA A 19 -14.52 -34.33 -28.69
N GLN A 20 -14.46 -33.37 -29.61
CA GLN A 20 -14.22 -33.67 -31.02
C GLN A 20 -12.85 -34.30 -31.28
N ALA A 21 -11.81 -33.86 -30.58
CA ALA A 21 -10.48 -34.45 -30.65
C ALA A 21 -10.47 -35.88 -30.07
N SER A 22 -11.24 -36.15 -29.02
CA SER A 22 -11.40 -37.47 -28.42
C SER A 22 -12.17 -38.44 -29.35
N LEU A 23 -13.23 -37.97 -30.00
CA LEU A 23 -13.99 -38.74 -30.99
C LEU A 23 -13.15 -39.06 -32.25
N ARG A 24 -12.17 -38.22 -32.60
CA ARG A 24 -11.26 -38.44 -33.72
C ARG A 24 -9.99 -39.21 -33.36
N ARG A 25 -9.84 -39.69 -32.12
CA ARG A 25 -8.64 -40.46 -31.75
C ARG A 25 -8.61 -41.78 -32.52
N PRO A 26 -7.58 -42.03 -33.36
CA PRO A 26 -7.40 -43.35 -33.93
C PRO A 26 -7.21 -44.35 -32.78
N ARG A 27 -7.90 -45.50 -32.89
CA ARG A 27 -7.74 -46.63 -31.96
C ARG A 27 -6.24 -46.95 -31.87
N ARG A 28 -5.61 -46.71 -30.71
CA ARG A 28 -4.22 -47.12 -30.47
C ARG A 28 -4.13 -48.61 -30.75
N ARG A 29 -3.24 -49.02 -31.66
CA ARG A 29 -2.88 -50.43 -31.83
C ARG A 29 -2.42 -50.96 -30.48
N ALA A 30 -2.78 -52.20 -30.17
CA ALA A 30 -2.36 -52.88 -28.96
C ALA A 30 -0.83 -52.90 -28.92
N ASP A 31 -0.25 -52.04 -28.10
CA ASP A 31 1.18 -52.00 -27.80
C ASP A 31 1.51 -53.29 -27.03
N LEU A 32 2.62 -53.94 -27.37
CA LEU A 32 3.09 -55.10 -26.59
C LEU A 32 3.34 -54.62 -25.16
N ASP A 33 2.82 -55.35 -24.17
CA ASP A 33 2.85 -54.96 -22.75
C ASP A 33 4.26 -55.16 -22.17
N ILE A 34 5.18 -54.32 -22.62
CA ILE A 34 6.57 -54.28 -22.17
C ILE A 34 6.63 -53.39 -20.92
N PRO A 35 7.21 -53.87 -19.81
CA PRO A 35 7.35 -53.08 -18.59
C PRO A 35 8.01 -51.71 -18.87
N PRO A 36 7.56 -50.60 -18.25
CA PRO A 36 8.02 -49.26 -18.58
C PRO A 36 9.55 -49.05 -18.56
N GLY A 37 10.27 -49.77 -17.70
CA GLY A 37 11.75 -49.70 -17.60
C GLY A 37 12.51 -50.55 -18.62
N MET A 38 11.84 -51.42 -19.37
CA MET A 38 12.42 -52.26 -20.42
C MET A 38 12.04 -51.80 -21.83
N LYS A 39 11.24 -50.73 -21.94
CA LYS A 39 10.93 -50.14 -23.24
C LYS A 39 12.22 -49.54 -23.83
N PRO A 40 12.56 -49.83 -25.10
CA PRO A 40 13.67 -49.16 -25.77
C PRO A 40 13.52 -47.65 -25.66
N GLY A 41 14.62 -46.95 -25.43
CA GLY A 41 14.63 -45.49 -25.44
C GLY A 41 14.13 -44.95 -26.79
N PRO A 42 13.64 -43.70 -26.84
CA PRO A 42 13.27 -43.08 -28.10
C PRO A 42 14.45 -43.08 -29.06
N SER A 43 14.19 -43.20 -30.36
CA SER A 43 15.25 -43.17 -31.35
C SER A 43 15.94 -41.80 -31.37
N ASP A 44 17.21 -41.77 -31.76
CA ASP A 44 17.99 -40.52 -31.89
C ASP A 44 17.25 -39.42 -32.70
N PRO A 45 16.68 -39.72 -33.89
CA PRO A 45 15.90 -38.70 -34.61
C PRO A 45 14.62 -38.26 -33.89
N ASP A 46 14.00 -39.10 -33.06
CA ASP A 46 12.84 -38.71 -32.25
C ASP A 46 13.22 -37.73 -31.14
N LEU A 47 14.40 -37.92 -30.54
CA LEU A 47 14.96 -37.06 -29.51
C LEU A 47 15.31 -35.68 -30.08
N GLU A 48 15.94 -35.64 -31.25
CA GLU A 48 16.39 -34.38 -31.87
C GLU A 48 15.25 -33.57 -32.49
N THR A 49 14.14 -34.20 -32.86
CA THR A 49 13.04 -33.51 -33.55
C THR A 49 11.76 -33.48 -32.71
N SER A 50 10.99 -34.56 -32.68
CA SER A 50 9.62 -34.54 -32.18
C SER A 50 9.54 -34.23 -30.68
N ILE A 51 10.43 -34.83 -29.88
CA ILE A 51 10.44 -34.65 -28.43
C ILE A 51 10.98 -33.27 -28.08
N LEU A 52 12.09 -32.87 -28.72
CA LEU A 52 12.69 -31.54 -28.52
C LEU A 52 11.71 -30.43 -28.89
N VAL A 53 11.13 -30.45 -30.09
CA VAL A 53 10.16 -29.44 -30.56
C VAL A 53 8.95 -29.38 -29.64
N LYS A 54 8.47 -30.51 -29.13
CA LYS A 54 7.36 -30.55 -28.18
C LYS A 54 7.72 -29.86 -26.85
N LEU A 55 8.89 -30.14 -26.28
CA LEU A 55 9.35 -29.51 -25.05
C LEU A 55 9.57 -28.01 -25.23
N LEU A 56 10.23 -27.61 -26.32
CA LEU A 56 10.44 -26.20 -26.66
C LEU A 56 9.10 -25.46 -26.84
N PHE A 57 8.13 -26.05 -27.53
CA PHE A 57 6.81 -25.47 -27.69
C PHE A 57 6.15 -25.16 -26.33
N TRP A 58 6.16 -26.12 -25.40
CA TRP A 58 5.61 -25.89 -24.06
C TRP A 58 6.39 -24.84 -23.27
N GLY A 59 7.72 -24.81 -23.39
CA GLY A 59 8.55 -23.76 -22.81
C GLY A 59 8.18 -22.36 -23.36
N THR A 60 8.04 -22.23 -24.68
CA THR A 60 7.62 -20.97 -25.32
C THR A 60 6.22 -20.55 -24.88
N VAL A 61 5.26 -21.49 -24.81
CA VAL A 61 3.91 -21.21 -24.31
C VAL A 61 3.95 -20.67 -22.88
N PHE A 62 4.75 -21.27 -22.00
CA PHE A 62 4.91 -20.79 -20.62
C PHE A 62 5.50 -19.38 -20.57
N VAL A 63 6.55 -19.10 -21.37
CA VAL A 63 7.16 -17.76 -21.46
C VAL A 63 6.16 -16.72 -21.98
N VAL A 64 5.39 -17.05 -23.03
CA VAL A 64 4.35 -16.18 -23.56
C VAL A 64 3.26 -15.94 -22.51
N ALA A 65 2.84 -16.98 -21.78
CA ALA A 65 1.84 -16.86 -20.71
C ALA A 65 2.33 -15.96 -19.56
N MET A 66 3.60 -16.06 -19.16
CA MET A 66 4.20 -15.16 -18.17
C MET A 66 4.29 -13.73 -18.68
N ALA A 67 4.72 -13.52 -19.93
CA ALA A 67 4.78 -12.19 -20.55
C ALA A 67 3.41 -11.51 -20.60
N LEU A 68 2.36 -12.27 -20.97
CA LEU A 68 0.98 -11.78 -20.96
C LEU A 68 0.47 -11.52 -19.54
N SER A 69 0.82 -12.37 -18.57
CA SER A 69 0.49 -12.16 -17.15
C SER A 69 1.06 -10.85 -16.62
N VAL A 70 2.33 -10.55 -16.94
CA VAL A 70 2.97 -9.28 -16.55
C VAL A 70 2.25 -8.10 -17.20
N ALA A 71 1.98 -8.16 -18.50
CA ALA A 71 1.23 -7.10 -19.19
C ALA A 71 -0.18 -6.89 -18.58
N ALA A 72 -0.85 -7.96 -18.17
CA ALA A 72 -2.14 -7.87 -17.50
C ALA A 72 -2.04 -7.17 -16.13
N VAL A 73 -0.99 -7.45 -15.34
CA VAL A 73 -0.74 -6.77 -14.07
C VAL A 73 -0.59 -5.27 -14.29
N PHE A 74 0.25 -4.85 -15.23
CA PHE A 74 0.47 -3.42 -15.53
C PHE A 74 -0.81 -2.68 -15.94
N VAL A 75 -1.79 -3.35 -16.56
CA VAL A 75 -3.09 -2.75 -16.89
C VAL A 75 -3.95 -2.56 -15.64
N THR A 76 -3.86 -3.47 -14.67
CA THR A 76 -4.66 -3.42 -13.42
C THR A 76 -4.01 -2.62 -12.29
N GLU A 77 -2.69 -2.51 -12.29
CA GLU A 77 -1.88 -1.91 -11.23
C GLU A 77 -2.24 -0.44 -10.91
N PRO A 78 -2.59 0.45 -11.88
CA PRO A 78 -2.96 1.82 -11.55
C PRO A 78 -4.19 1.93 -10.65
N GLU A 79 -5.19 1.06 -10.83
CA GLU A 79 -6.41 1.08 -10.01
C GLU A 79 -6.17 0.43 -8.65
N THR A 80 -5.38 -0.64 -8.60
CA THR A 80 -4.94 -1.25 -7.34
C THR A 80 -4.16 -0.23 -6.50
N ASN A 81 -3.18 0.46 -7.10
CA ASN A 81 -2.38 1.47 -6.40
C ASN A 81 -3.23 2.63 -5.85
N LYS A 82 -4.24 3.10 -6.60
CA LYS A 82 -5.19 4.12 -6.11
C LYS A 82 -6.03 3.62 -4.94
N ASN A 83 -6.52 2.39 -5.01
CA ASN A 83 -7.33 1.81 -3.94
C ASN A 83 -6.50 1.57 -2.68
N ASP A 84 -5.27 1.07 -2.84
CA ASP A 84 -4.36 0.81 -1.73
C ASP A 84 -3.95 2.11 -1.04
N THR A 85 -3.62 3.17 -1.80
CA THR A 85 -3.32 4.50 -1.23
C THR A 85 -4.51 5.08 -0.48
N ALA A 86 -5.73 4.95 -1.02
CA ALA A 86 -6.95 5.37 -0.33
C ALA A 86 -7.18 4.57 0.97
N GLN A 87 -6.97 3.26 0.95
CA GLN A 87 -7.12 2.41 2.13
C GLN A 87 -6.07 2.73 3.21
N LEU A 88 -4.81 2.91 2.83
CA LEU A 88 -3.74 3.28 3.75
C LEU A 88 -4.00 4.63 4.41
N LEU A 89 -4.52 5.62 3.66
CA LEU A 89 -4.93 6.91 4.21
C LEU A 89 -6.07 6.76 5.21
N GLN A 90 -7.09 5.95 4.92
CA GLN A 90 -8.20 5.71 5.86
C GLN A 90 -7.72 5.04 7.15
N GLN A 91 -6.79 4.08 7.05
CA GLN A 91 -6.18 3.44 8.23
C GLN A 91 -5.32 4.44 9.02
N SER A 92 -4.59 5.32 8.35
CA SER A 92 -3.82 6.40 8.98
C SER A 92 -4.73 7.34 9.77
N ILE A 93 -5.84 7.79 9.17
CA ILE A 93 -6.87 8.62 9.84
C ILE A 93 -7.46 7.89 11.05
N LEU A 94 -7.76 6.60 10.94
CA LEU A 94 -8.30 5.80 12.04
C LEU A 94 -7.29 5.70 13.20
N ARG A 95 -6.02 5.37 12.90
CA ARG A 95 -4.97 5.31 13.93
C ARG A 95 -4.78 6.67 14.59
N GLY A 96 -4.70 7.74 13.81
CA GLY A 96 -4.61 9.11 14.33
C GLY A 96 -5.77 9.48 15.25
N HIS A 97 -7.00 9.13 14.88
CA HIS A 97 -8.17 9.32 15.75
C HIS A 97 -8.00 8.59 17.09
N LEU A 98 -7.63 7.31 17.06
CA LEU A 98 -7.39 6.51 18.27
C LEU A 98 -6.26 7.08 19.13
N THR A 99 -5.21 7.60 18.50
CA THR A 99 -4.11 8.30 19.16
C THR A 99 -4.57 9.54 19.93
N THR A 100 -5.61 10.24 19.44
CA THR A 100 -6.14 11.42 20.15
C THR A 100 -6.97 11.11 21.39
N LEU A 101 -7.50 9.90 21.49
CA LEU A 101 -8.33 9.42 22.60
C LEU A 101 -7.46 9.01 23.81
N PRO A 102 -8.05 8.88 25.01
CA PRO A 102 -7.33 8.35 26.16
C PRO A 102 -6.79 6.94 25.90
N GLY A 103 -5.59 6.67 26.44
CA GLY A 103 -5.04 5.33 26.49
C GLY A 103 -5.79 4.46 27.48
N THR A 104 -6.39 3.37 27.02
CA THR A 104 -7.07 2.35 27.85
C THR A 104 -6.60 0.96 27.42
N GLU A 105 -7.01 -0.09 28.14
CA GLU A 105 -6.73 -1.48 27.74
C GLU A 105 -7.26 -1.79 26.32
N GLU A 106 -8.37 -1.16 25.93
CA GLU A 106 -8.98 -1.29 24.61
C GLU A 106 -8.34 -0.37 23.55
N ASN A 107 -7.74 0.75 23.97
CA ASN A 107 -7.08 1.71 23.10
C ASN A 107 -5.65 1.98 23.53
N GLN A 108 -4.75 1.07 23.16
CA GLN A 108 -3.32 1.16 23.51
C GLN A 108 -2.57 2.26 22.76
N LEU A 109 -3.17 2.82 21.70
CA LEU A 109 -2.57 3.90 20.90
C LEU A 109 -2.81 5.29 21.50
N GLY A 110 -3.69 5.41 22.50
CA GLY A 110 -4.19 6.69 22.98
C GLY A 110 -3.19 7.51 23.80
N PHE A 111 -3.00 8.77 23.42
CA PHE A 111 -2.19 9.77 24.15
C PHE A 111 -3.04 10.86 24.80
N ASN A 112 -4.36 10.76 24.72
CA ASN A 112 -5.31 11.62 25.43
C ASN A 112 -5.23 13.12 25.05
N CYS A 113 -5.03 13.43 23.77
CA CYS A 113 -5.05 14.81 23.26
C CYS A 113 -6.38 15.53 23.60
N VAL A 114 -7.49 14.77 23.60
CA VAL A 114 -8.82 15.25 23.97
C VAL A 114 -8.92 15.77 25.41
N ARG A 115 -7.99 15.41 26.31
CA ARG A 115 -7.96 15.92 27.69
C ARG A 115 -7.89 17.45 27.72
N CYS A 116 -7.12 18.03 26.81
CA CYS A 116 -6.93 19.48 26.74
C CYS A 116 -7.74 20.10 25.59
N HIS A 117 -7.82 19.43 24.45
CA HIS A 117 -8.51 19.94 23.25
C HIS A 117 -10.02 19.64 23.21
N GLY A 118 -10.56 18.98 24.23
CA GLY A 118 -11.96 18.60 24.31
C GLY A 118 -12.34 17.43 23.38
N PRO A 119 -13.54 16.85 23.57
CA PRO A 119 -14.03 15.78 22.72
C PRO A 119 -14.16 16.25 21.27
N GLY A 120 -13.68 15.46 20.31
CA GLY A 120 -13.68 15.84 18.90
C GLY A 120 -12.79 17.05 18.57
N LEU A 121 -11.89 17.42 19.48
CA LEU A 121 -10.85 18.45 19.32
C LEU A 121 -11.40 19.86 19.02
N HIS A 122 -12.56 20.19 19.60
CA HIS A 122 -13.22 21.49 19.41
C HIS A 122 -12.56 22.66 20.18
N GLY A 123 -11.48 22.40 20.93
CA GLY A 123 -10.81 23.38 21.79
C GLY A 123 -11.41 23.48 23.18
N GLY A 124 -10.81 24.29 24.05
CA GLY A 124 -11.25 24.37 25.44
C GLY A 124 -10.43 25.34 26.27
N GLN A 125 -10.41 25.12 27.58
CA GLN A 125 -9.56 25.82 28.52
C GLN A 125 -8.83 24.79 29.37
N ASN A 126 -7.58 25.07 29.69
CA ASN A 126 -6.77 24.24 30.56
C ASN A 126 -6.11 25.10 31.64
N PHE A 127 -5.75 24.51 32.78
CA PHE A 127 -5.11 25.22 33.88
C PHE A 127 -3.61 24.92 33.88
N TYR A 128 -2.80 25.95 33.69
CA TYR A 128 -1.36 25.82 33.62
C TYR A 128 -0.68 26.96 34.39
N ASN A 129 0.26 26.60 35.26
CA ASN A 129 1.06 27.55 36.05
C ASN A 129 0.21 28.63 36.76
N GLY A 130 -0.90 28.23 37.39
CA GLY A 130 -1.77 29.13 38.15
C GLY A 130 -2.79 29.91 37.30
N ASN A 131 -2.78 29.77 35.97
CA ASN A 131 -3.64 30.53 35.06
C ASN A 131 -4.44 29.62 34.12
N PHE A 132 -5.62 30.09 33.71
CA PHE A 132 -6.38 29.45 32.65
C PHE A 132 -5.81 29.84 31.28
N VAL A 133 -5.35 28.86 30.52
CA VAL A 133 -4.84 29.01 29.15
C VAL A 133 -5.89 28.50 28.18
N ALA A 134 -6.24 29.33 27.20
CA ALA A 134 -7.16 28.92 26.14
C ALA A 134 -6.48 27.90 25.22
N VAL A 135 -7.14 26.75 25.04
CA VAL A 135 -6.70 25.68 24.14
C VAL A 135 -7.43 25.86 22.80
N PRO A 136 -6.71 25.97 21.68
CA PRO A 136 -7.32 26.27 20.39
C PRO A 136 -8.18 25.11 19.87
N ASN A 137 -9.18 25.46 19.06
CA ASN A 137 -9.98 24.50 18.30
C ASN A 137 -9.15 23.95 17.13
N LEU A 138 -8.89 22.64 17.14
CA LEU A 138 -8.06 22.01 16.11
C LEU A 138 -8.83 21.77 14.81
N GLN A 139 -10.16 21.80 14.81
CA GLN A 139 -10.98 21.70 13.59
C GLN A 139 -10.79 22.90 12.65
N ILE A 140 -10.17 23.99 13.11
CA ILE A 140 -9.88 25.18 12.31
C ILE A 140 -8.39 25.54 12.29
N VAL A 141 -7.51 24.62 12.71
CA VAL A 141 -6.07 24.89 12.83
C VAL A 141 -5.46 25.34 11.50
N CYS A 142 -5.96 24.79 10.39
CA CYS A 142 -5.46 25.08 9.06
C CYS A 142 -5.83 26.48 8.53
N ASN A 143 -6.66 27.24 9.23
CA ASN A 143 -6.85 28.66 8.95
C ASN A 143 -5.66 29.50 9.45
N HIS A 144 -4.98 29.01 10.49
CA HIS A 144 -3.94 29.75 11.19
C HIS A 144 -2.54 29.27 10.84
N LEU A 145 -2.34 27.95 10.80
CA LEU A 145 -1.04 27.30 10.59
C LEU A 145 -0.96 26.61 9.23
N THR A 146 0.25 26.52 8.68
CA THR A 146 0.56 25.63 7.54
C THR A 146 0.73 24.18 8.02
N LEU A 147 0.72 23.23 7.09
CA LEU A 147 0.90 21.81 7.40
C LEU A 147 2.19 21.56 8.19
N ASP A 148 3.32 22.10 7.73
CA ASP A 148 4.62 21.95 8.40
C ASP A 148 4.61 22.54 9.82
N GLN A 149 3.91 23.66 10.02
CA GLN A 149 3.76 24.26 11.34
C GLN A 149 2.91 23.38 12.27
N VAL A 150 1.86 22.74 11.76
CA VAL A 150 1.06 21.78 12.53
C VAL A 150 1.94 20.60 12.96
N VAL A 151 2.67 19.99 12.02
CA VAL A 151 3.59 18.87 12.29
C VAL A 151 4.63 19.28 13.33
N GLN A 152 5.29 20.42 13.16
CA GLN A 152 6.30 20.91 14.10
C GLN A 152 5.71 21.21 15.48
N THR A 153 4.52 21.79 15.54
CA THR A 153 3.85 22.09 16.82
C THR A 153 3.50 20.81 17.58
N ILE A 154 3.09 19.75 16.90
CA ILE A 154 2.83 18.45 17.53
C ILE A 154 4.16 17.82 17.97
N ALA A 155 5.17 17.83 17.10
CA ALA A 155 6.46 17.21 17.38
C ALA A 155 7.17 17.86 18.58
N GLN A 156 7.28 19.19 18.59
CA GLN A 156 8.04 19.97 19.57
C GLN A 156 7.19 20.43 20.75
N GLY A 157 5.87 20.33 20.65
CA GLY A 157 4.97 21.01 21.58
C GLY A 157 4.98 22.52 21.36
N ARG A 158 4.46 23.25 22.34
CA ARG A 158 4.43 24.71 22.28
C ARG A 158 4.98 25.33 23.56
N ALA A 159 6.17 25.90 23.44
CA ALA A 159 6.86 26.58 24.54
C ALA A 159 5.96 27.64 25.22
N GLY A 160 5.99 27.69 26.55
CA GLY A 160 5.16 28.60 27.34
C GLY A 160 3.68 28.19 27.45
N THR A 161 3.32 26.97 27.03
CA THR A 161 1.97 26.40 27.19
C THR A 161 2.04 25.00 27.79
N ASP A 162 0.89 24.44 28.19
CA ASP A 162 0.78 23.05 28.68
C ASP A 162 0.80 22.00 27.56
N MET A 163 1.13 22.37 26.32
CA MET A 163 1.24 21.41 25.21
C MET A 163 2.68 20.86 25.17
N PRO A 164 2.90 19.60 25.61
CA PRO A 164 4.23 18.99 25.60
C PRO A 164 4.67 18.64 24.18
N SER A 165 5.96 18.31 24.04
CA SER A 165 6.46 17.63 22.86
C SER A 165 5.94 16.20 22.79
N TRP A 166 5.57 15.77 21.58
CA TRP A 166 5.11 14.40 21.35
C TRP A 166 6.09 13.55 20.57
N SER A 167 6.96 14.14 19.74
CA SER A 167 7.96 13.37 18.98
C SER A 167 9.06 12.84 19.88
N VAL A 168 9.47 11.59 19.67
CA VAL A 168 10.68 11.00 20.26
C VAL A 168 11.93 11.86 20.05
N GLN A 169 12.03 12.58 18.93
CA GLN A 169 13.16 13.48 18.64
C GLN A 169 13.22 14.67 19.62
N PHE A 170 12.08 15.06 20.18
CA PHE A 170 11.94 16.16 21.12
C PHE A 170 11.53 15.68 22.52
N SER A 171 11.96 14.46 22.90
CA SER A 171 11.67 13.84 24.22
C SER A 171 10.20 13.50 24.48
N GLY A 172 9.39 13.39 23.43
CA GLY A 172 8.04 12.82 23.48
C GLY A 172 8.05 11.30 23.28
N ALA A 173 6.85 10.72 23.15
CA ALA A 173 6.63 9.28 23.11
C ALA A 173 6.07 8.74 21.78
N MET A 174 5.88 9.61 20.78
CA MET A 174 5.39 9.26 19.45
C MET A 174 6.54 9.20 18.44
N ASP A 175 6.53 8.18 17.59
CA ASP A 175 7.36 8.15 16.39
C ASP A 175 6.80 9.04 15.28
N ASP A 176 7.57 9.19 14.19
CA ASP A 176 7.22 10.06 13.08
C ASP A 176 5.94 9.58 12.36
N GLN A 177 5.68 8.27 12.30
CA GLN A 177 4.49 7.71 11.65
C GLN A 177 3.22 7.98 12.48
N GLN A 178 3.32 7.90 13.81
CA GLN A 178 2.22 8.22 14.71
C GLN A 178 1.86 9.71 14.64
N ILE A 179 2.85 10.60 14.51
CA ILE A 179 2.61 12.03 14.28
C ILE A 179 1.89 12.25 12.96
N GLU A 180 2.35 11.60 11.89
CA GLU A 180 1.71 11.69 10.57
C GLU A 180 0.27 11.17 10.60
N ASP A 181 0.00 10.07 11.29
CA ASP A 181 -1.36 9.54 11.48
C ASP A 181 -2.28 10.55 12.19
N VAL A 182 -1.79 11.19 13.27
CA VAL A 182 -2.53 12.26 13.96
C VAL A 182 -2.78 13.45 13.03
N VAL A 183 -1.79 13.86 12.24
CA VAL A 183 -1.92 14.97 11.28
C VAL A 183 -2.95 14.64 10.20
N ASN A 184 -2.94 13.43 9.65
CA ASN A 184 -3.94 12.98 8.68
C ASN A 184 -5.35 12.97 9.28
N TYR A 185 -5.50 12.54 10.54
CA TYR A 185 -6.76 12.68 11.25
C TYR A 185 -7.17 14.15 11.41
N LEU A 186 -6.27 15.03 11.83
CA LEU A 186 -6.56 16.47 11.97
C LEU A 186 -7.00 17.09 10.65
N LEU A 187 -6.37 16.73 9.53
CA LEU A 187 -6.75 17.17 8.18
C LEU A 187 -8.16 16.70 7.82
N SER A 188 -8.52 15.47 8.19
CA SER A 188 -9.84 14.90 7.89
C SER A 188 -11.01 15.61 8.62
N ILE A 189 -10.75 16.24 9.76
CA ILE A 189 -11.77 16.93 10.57
C ILE A 189 -11.80 18.45 10.38
N GLN A 190 -10.98 19.00 9.47
CA GLN A 190 -10.93 20.46 9.25
C GLN A 190 -12.27 20.99 8.71
N LYS A 191 -12.74 22.08 9.32
CA LYS A 191 -13.94 22.84 8.94
C LYS A 191 -13.59 24.21 8.34
N VAL A 192 -12.46 24.28 7.63
CA VAL A 192 -11.97 25.51 7.00
C VAL A 192 -12.31 25.47 5.51
N PRO A 193 -12.87 26.55 4.92
CA PRO A 193 -13.06 26.66 3.48
C PRO A 193 -11.74 26.46 2.74
N LYS A 194 -11.76 25.81 1.56
CA LYS A 194 -10.55 25.52 0.79
C LYS A 194 -9.72 26.76 0.45
N ALA A 195 -10.35 27.91 0.27
CA ALA A 195 -9.67 29.18 -0.03
C ALA A 195 -8.78 29.69 1.13
N ASP A 196 -9.17 29.40 2.37
CA ASP A 196 -8.49 29.87 3.58
C ASP A 196 -7.64 28.77 4.24
N ASN A 197 -7.68 27.54 3.69
CA ASN A 197 -6.98 26.39 4.24
C ASN A 197 -5.50 26.40 3.83
N LYS A 198 -4.64 26.81 4.76
CA LYS A 198 -3.18 26.89 4.61
C LYS A 198 -2.47 25.53 4.69
N CYS A 199 -3.16 24.48 5.11
CA CYS A 199 -2.60 23.13 5.13
C CYS A 199 -2.68 22.45 3.76
N LEU A 200 -3.59 22.91 2.89
CA LEU A 200 -3.65 22.42 1.53
C LEU A 200 -2.55 23.11 0.72
N PRO A 201 -1.67 22.37 0.03
CA PRO A 201 -0.80 22.99 -0.94
C PRO A 201 -1.69 23.65 -2.00
N GLY A 202 -1.54 24.96 -2.18
CA GLY A 202 -2.24 25.72 -3.20
C GLY A 202 -1.88 25.19 -4.59
N GLY A 203 -2.62 24.19 -5.07
CA GLY A 203 -2.48 23.64 -6.41
C GLY A 203 -1.17 22.90 -6.72
N ALA A 204 -0.47 22.34 -5.73
CA ALA A 204 0.64 21.43 -6.00
C ALA A 204 0.22 19.98 -5.70
N ALA A 205 0.48 19.12 -6.67
CA ALA A 205 0.12 17.70 -6.73
C ALA A 205 0.39 16.95 -5.42
N SER A 206 -0.45 15.94 -5.16
CA SER A 206 -0.22 14.89 -4.17
C SER A 206 1.27 14.54 -4.06
N PRO A 207 1.83 14.37 -2.85
CA PRO A 207 3.16 13.82 -2.72
C PRO A 207 3.13 12.41 -3.34
N SER A 208 3.75 12.29 -4.52
CA SER A 208 3.98 11.00 -5.16
C SER A 208 4.92 10.22 -4.25
N PRO A 209 4.58 8.98 -3.82
CA PRO A 209 5.48 8.16 -3.03
C PRO A 209 6.56 7.59 -3.96
N SER A 210 7.55 8.41 -4.30
CA SER A 210 8.73 7.98 -5.06
C SER A 210 9.88 8.93 -4.77
N ALA A 211 10.31 8.96 -3.52
CA ALA A 211 11.61 9.50 -3.14
C ALA A 211 12.17 8.68 -1.95
N SER A 212 12.15 7.36 -2.07
CA SER A 212 12.86 6.46 -1.15
C SER A 212 13.27 5.19 -1.89
N ALA A 213 13.94 5.34 -3.03
CA ALA A 213 14.63 4.26 -3.71
C ALA A 213 15.72 4.83 -4.62
N SER A 214 16.73 5.51 -4.04
CA SER A 214 18.07 5.66 -4.62
C SER A 214 18.96 6.48 -3.69
N ALA A 215 19.45 5.84 -2.63
CA ALA A 215 20.68 6.27 -1.97
C ALA A 215 21.59 5.04 -1.92
N SER A 216 22.22 4.72 -3.04
CA SER A 216 23.43 3.90 -3.03
C SER A 216 24.60 4.77 -2.57
N PRO A 217 25.42 4.33 -1.60
CA PRO A 217 26.61 5.07 -1.22
C PRO A 217 27.70 4.90 -2.28
N SER A 218 28.16 6.00 -2.88
CA SER A 218 29.41 6.00 -3.65
C SER A 218 30.61 5.99 -2.70
N PRO A 219 31.70 5.27 -2.99
CA PRO A 219 32.89 5.23 -2.14
C PRO A 219 33.74 6.49 -2.30
N SER A 220 34.18 7.05 -1.18
CA SER A 220 35.13 8.16 -1.10
C SER A 220 36.50 7.79 -1.71
N PRO A 221 37.18 8.70 -2.44
CA PRO A 221 38.54 8.47 -2.88
C PRO A 221 39.52 8.69 -1.73
N SER A 222 40.38 7.70 -1.50
CA SER A 222 41.56 7.78 -0.64
C SER A 222 42.53 8.84 -1.17
N SER A 223 42.89 9.82 -0.35
CA SER A 223 44.02 10.71 -0.58
C SER A 223 45.04 10.55 0.54
N SER A 224 46.14 9.87 0.24
CA SER A 224 47.45 10.04 0.90
C SER A 224 48.43 10.52 -0.15
N PRO A 225 49.32 11.44 0.21
CA PRO A 225 50.70 11.03 0.45
C PRO A 225 51.17 11.24 1.89
#